data_AF-A0A9N8M468-F1
#
_entry.id   AF-A0A9N8M468-F1
#
_cell.length_a   1.000
_cell.length_b   1.000
_cell.length_c   1.000
_cell.angle_alpha   90.00
_cell.angle_beta   90.00
_cell.angle_gamma   90.00
#
_symmetry.space_group_name_H-M   'P 1'
#
loop_
_entity.id
_entity.type
_entity.pdbx_description
1 polymer ?
#
loop_
_entity_poly.entity_id
_entity_poly.type
_entity_poly.pdbx_seq_one_letter_code
_entity_poly.pdbx_strand_id
1 'polypeptide(L)'
;MGGFHPNGGTYYLPRDTLEPTKELQNQIFPQVEQRQLRIDEGKVSTSGGVDKFLALLHHLRRVLLQDAPNLVKINPAHPVLQSPIFRSAGFQAWSKQQSDYLNQHIPPLELSLRTVVPTITDKLERLSQQQVVIQQQLTRMQESKEGSEELSRRRDEAIMYEIQRHSETMRRLQTAP
;
A
#
# COMPACT_ATOMS: atom_id res chain seq x y z
N MET A 1 18.27 12.05 6.25
CA MET A 1 17.85 10.64 6.11
C MET A 1 16.95 10.53 4.88
N GLY A 2 17.32 9.75 3.87
CA GLY A 2 16.71 9.75 2.52
C GLY A 2 15.32 9.14 2.39
N GLY A 3 14.45 9.31 3.40
CA GLY A 3 13.09 8.76 3.40
C GLY A 3 12.99 7.24 3.58
N PHE A 4 14.11 6.57 3.85
CA PHE A 4 14.17 5.12 4.07
C PHE A 4 13.79 4.76 5.51
N HIS A 5 13.10 3.64 5.67
CA HIS A 5 12.73 3.10 6.98
C HIS A 5 13.99 2.79 7.81
N PRO A 6 14.06 3.20 9.09
CA PRO A 6 15.28 3.11 9.91
C PRO A 6 15.76 1.67 10.12
N ASN A 7 14.86 0.69 10.01
CA ASN A 7 15.18 -0.74 10.18
C ASN A 7 15.78 -1.39 8.91
N GLY A 8 16.05 -0.62 7.86
CA GLY A 8 16.56 -1.16 6.59
C GLY A 8 15.53 -2.00 5.82
N GLY A 9 15.87 -2.33 4.58
CA GLY A 9 15.05 -3.13 3.67
C GLY A 9 15.54 -3.04 2.23
N THR A 10 15.10 -3.97 1.39
CA THR A 10 15.26 -3.87 -0.07
C THR A 10 14.25 -2.86 -0.61
N TYR A 11 14.74 -1.87 -1.34
CA TYR A 11 13.90 -0.90 -2.04
C TYR A 11 13.98 -1.18 -3.54
N TYR A 12 12.82 -1.30 -4.17
CA TYR A 12 12.74 -1.44 -5.61
C TYR A 12 12.56 -0.06 -6.23
N LEU A 13 13.48 0.31 -7.11
CA LEU A 13 13.40 1.52 -7.92
C LEU A 13 13.10 1.13 -9.37
N PRO A 14 11.84 1.27 -9.83
CA PRO A 14 11.45 0.91 -11.20
C PRO A 14 12.32 1.60 -12.26
N ARG A 15 12.75 2.84 -11.99
CA ARG A 15 13.60 3.63 -12.88
C ARG A 15 15.00 3.06 -13.09
N ASP A 16 15.48 2.23 -12.16
CA ASP A 16 16.84 1.68 -12.21
C ASP A 16 16.92 0.40 -13.05
N THR A 17 15.79 -0.13 -13.52
CA THR A 17 15.78 -1.37 -14.32
C THR A 17 16.06 -1.12 -15.81
N LEU A 18 15.90 0.12 -16.29
CA LEU A 18 16.20 0.50 -17.66
C LEU A 18 17.42 1.43 -17.73
N GLU A 19 18.40 1.03 -18.53
CA GLU A 19 19.61 1.81 -18.74
C GLU A 19 19.47 2.73 -19.96
N PRO A 20 19.79 4.04 -19.83
CA PRO A 20 19.92 4.91 -20.99
C PRO A 20 21.04 4.43 -21.93
N THR A 21 20.88 4.68 -23.24
CA THR A 21 21.90 4.32 -24.24
C THR A 21 23.24 5.00 -23.94
N LYS A 22 24.36 4.33 -24.29
CA LYS A 22 25.69 4.90 -24.04
C LYS A 22 25.90 6.21 -24.81
N GLU A 23 25.34 6.29 -26.01
CA GLU A 23 25.36 7.48 -26.86
C GLU A 23 24.71 8.68 -26.17
N LEU A 24 23.60 8.46 -25.46
CA LEU A 24 22.92 9.51 -24.71
C LEU A 24 23.67 9.85 -23.41
N GLN A 25 24.18 8.84 -22.72
CA GLN A 25 24.99 9.02 -21.51
C GLN A 25 26.25 9.85 -21.78
N ASN A 26 26.96 9.59 -22.89
CA ASN A 26 28.20 10.28 -23.25
C ASN A 26 27.99 11.76 -23.63
N GLN A 27 26.74 12.19 -23.88
CA GLN A 27 26.42 13.60 -24.08
C GLN A 27 26.39 14.39 -22.76
N ILE A 28 26.33 13.71 -21.61
CA ILE A 28 26.37 14.31 -20.28
C ILE A 28 27.73 14.04 -19.65
N PHE A 29 28.46 15.12 -19.36
CA PHE A 29 29.84 15.07 -18.88
C PHE A 29 30.81 14.33 -19.83
N PRO A 30 30.90 14.73 -21.12
CA PRO A 30 31.73 14.03 -22.13
C PRO A 30 33.23 13.95 -21.79
N GLN A 31 33.69 14.79 -20.86
CA GLN A 31 35.08 14.79 -20.39
C GLN A 31 35.39 13.60 -19.48
N VAL A 32 34.38 12.89 -18.98
CA VAL A 32 34.56 11.74 -18.11
C VAL A 32 35.24 10.60 -18.87
N GLU A 33 34.79 10.32 -20.10
CA GLU A 33 35.37 9.28 -20.96
C GLU A 33 36.84 9.55 -21.26
N GLN A 34 37.17 10.80 -21.63
CA GLN A 34 38.54 11.19 -21.92
C GLN A 34 39.45 11.05 -20.69
N ARG A 35 38.95 11.39 -19.51
CA ARG A 35 39.71 11.26 -18.25
C ARG A 35 39.85 9.81 -17.83
N GLN A 36 38.81 9.00 -18.00
CA GLN A 36 38.86 7.57 -17.71
C GLN A 36 39.92 6.89 -18.56
N LEU A 37 39.95 7.15 -19.87
CA LEU A 37 40.99 6.62 -20.77
C LEU A 37 42.41 6.97 -20.29
N ARG A 38 42.64 8.21 -19.86
CA ARG A 38 43.97 8.61 -19.36
C ARG A 38 44.37 7.91 -18.06
N ILE A 39 43.41 7.53 -17.22
CA ILE A 39 43.65 6.72 -16.03
C ILE A 39 43.97 5.28 -16.44
N ASP A 40 43.18 4.71 -17.35
CA ASP A 40 43.36 3.35 -17.85
C ASP A 40 44.72 3.16 -18.54
N GLU A 41 45.19 4.20 -19.24
CA GLU A 41 46.53 4.26 -19.84
C GLU A 41 47.67 4.53 -18.84
N GLY A 42 47.37 4.69 -17.54
CA GLY A 42 48.36 5.00 -16.50
C GLY A 42 48.97 6.41 -16.59
N LYS A 43 48.39 7.30 -17.40
CA LYS A 43 48.88 8.69 -17.59
C LYS A 43 48.45 9.63 -16.46
N VAL A 44 47.59 9.18 -15.54
CA VAL A 44 47.08 9.93 -14.40
C VAL A 44 47.05 9.03 -13.17
N SER A 45 47.59 9.51 -12.05
CA SER A 45 47.54 8.79 -10.77
C SER A 45 46.11 8.76 -10.20
N THR A 46 45.69 7.60 -9.70
CA THR A 46 44.42 7.41 -8.98
C THR A 46 44.52 7.73 -7.49
N SER A 47 45.72 8.06 -6.99
CA SER A 47 45.99 8.26 -5.55
C SER A 47 45.17 9.37 -4.88
N GLY A 48 44.50 10.24 -5.66
CA GLY A 48 43.60 11.30 -5.17
C GLY A 48 42.10 10.97 -5.20
N GLY A 49 41.69 9.72 -5.47
CA GLY A 49 40.28 9.34 -5.57
C GLY A 49 39.60 9.81 -6.86
N VAL A 50 40.39 10.12 -7.90
CA VAL A 50 39.89 10.55 -9.22
C VAL A 50 39.02 9.46 -9.84
N ASP A 51 39.43 8.20 -9.70
CA ASP A 51 38.66 7.01 -10.10
C ASP A 51 37.25 6.99 -9.48
N LYS A 52 37.16 7.20 -8.17
CA LYS A 52 35.89 7.23 -7.44
C LYS A 52 35.04 8.42 -7.85
N PHE A 53 35.67 9.57 -8.12
CA PHE A 53 34.95 10.75 -8.60
C PHE A 53 34.39 10.56 -10.01
N LEU A 54 35.14 9.95 -10.93
CA LEU A 54 34.63 9.61 -12.26
C LEU A 54 33.51 8.57 -12.19
N ALA A 55 33.65 7.56 -11.32
CA ALA A 55 32.56 6.61 -11.06
C ALA A 55 31.29 7.30 -10.54
N LEU A 56 31.43 8.30 -9.66
CA LEU A 56 30.31 9.13 -9.21
C LEU A 56 29.67 9.89 -10.38
N LEU A 57 30.45 10.51 -11.25
CA LEU A 57 29.92 11.24 -12.42
C LEU A 57 29.18 10.31 -13.39
N HIS A 58 29.70 9.10 -13.61
CA HIS A 58 29.02 8.05 -14.39
C HIS A 58 27.68 7.64 -13.78
N HIS A 59 27.61 7.57 -12.45
CA HIS A 59 26.35 7.30 -11.76
C HIS A 59 25.37 8.47 -11.89
N LEU A 60 25.84 9.70 -11.61
CA LEU A 60 24.99 10.90 -11.64
C LEU A 60 24.41 11.19 -13.02
N ARG A 61 25.15 10.98 -14.11
CA ARG A 61 24.60 11.17 -15.47
C ARG A 61 23.46 10.20 -15.77
N ARG A 62 23.55 8.96 -15.28
CA ARG A 62 22.51 7.95 -15.46
C ARG A 62 21.26 8.36 -14.71
N VAL A 63 21.41 8.76 -13.44
CA VAL A 63 20.30 9.26 -12.61
C VAL A 63 19.65 10.49 -13.25
N LEU A 64 20.45 11.44 -13.76
CA LEU A 64 19.94 12.63 -14.44
C LEU A 64 19.05 12.25 -15.64
N LEU A 65 19.51 11.31 -16.47
CA LEU A 65 18.71 10.81 -17.59
C LEU A 65 17.45 10.13 -17.09
N GLN A 66 17.56 9.17 -16.16
CA GLN A 66 16.44 8.41 -15.59
C GLN A 66 15.32 9.32 -15.04
N ASP A 67 15.65 10.44 -14.41
CA ASP A 67 14.67 11.33 -13.78
C ASP A 67 14.18 12.47 -14.70
N ALA A 68 14.91 12.77 -15.79
CA ALA A 68 14.58 13.89 -16.68
C ALA A 68 13.18 13.79 -17.33
N PRO A 69 12.66 12.63 -17.77
CA PRO A 69 11.31 12.52 -18.34
C PRO A 69 10.22 12.95 -17.36
N ASN A 70 10.38 12.63 -16.08
CA ASN A 70 9.46 13.08 -15.06
C ASN A 70 9.61 14.58 -14.78
N LEU A 71 10.85 15.08 -14.77
CA LEU A 71 11.12 16.51 -14.63
C LEU A 71 10.50 17.33 -15.77
N VAL A 72 10.51 16.83 -17.01
CA VAL A 72 9.84 17.48 -18.15
C VAL A 72 8.33 17.60 -17.91
N LYS A 73 7.69 16.60 -17.31
CA LYS A 73 6.26 16.61 -17.00
C LYS A 73 5.92 17.62 -15.89
N ILE A 74 6.76 17.71 -14.86
CA ILE A 74 6.47 18.51 -13.66
C ILE A 74 6.92 19.97 -13.83
N ASN A 75 8.08 20.20 -14.45
CA ASN A 75 8.64 21.53 -14.65
C ASN A 75 9.46 21.61 -15.96
N PRO A 76 8.81 21.78 -17.12
CA PRO A 76 9.49 21.86 -18.41
C PRO A 76 10.42 23.08 -18.53
N ALA A 77 10.22 24.11 -17.72
CA ALA A 77 11.06 25.32 -17.72
C ALA A 77 12.38 25.13 -16.93
N HIS A 78 12.58 23.98 -16.28
CA HIS A 78 13.74 23.75 -15.42
C HIS A 78 15.08 23.98 -16.15
N PRO A 79 16.07 24.69 -15.56
CA PRO A 79 17.32 25.06 -16.22
C PRO A 79 18.11 23.88 -16.83
N VAL A 80 18.14 22.73 -16.15
CA VAL A 80 18.78 21.51 -16.68
C VAL A 80 18.21 21.10 -18.04
N LEU A 81 16.89 21.24 -18.24
CA LEU A 81 16.20 20.85 -19.47
C LEU A 81 16.46 21.81 -20.64
N GLN A 82 17.12 22.94 -20.40
CA GLN A 82 17.52 23.87 -21.46
C GLN A 82 18.66 23.32 -22.32
N SER A 83 19.38 22.31 -21.84
CA SER A 83 20.42 21.63 -22.60
C SER A 83 19.85 20.96 -23.86
N PRO A 84 20.49 21.10 -25.04
CA PRO A 84 20.01 20.52 -26.30
C PRO A 84 19.79 19.00 -26.25
N ILE A 85 20.51 18.29 -25.38
CA ILE A 85 20.41 16.84 -25.21
C ILE A 85 18.97 16.40 -24.91
N PHE A 86 18.23 17.18 -24.12
CA PHE A 86 16.86 16.87 -23.69
C PHE A 86 15.81 17.19 -24.78
N ARG A 87 16.23 17.84 -25.87
CA ARG A 87 15.43 18.07 -27.08
C ARG A 87 15.82 17.13 -28.23
N SER A 88 16.86 16.31 -28.04
CA SER A 88 17.34 15.39 -29.06
C SER A 88 16.35 14.26 -29.33
N ALA A 89 16.36 13.74 -30.57
CA ALA A 89 15.55 12.57 -30.93
C ALA A 89 15.91 11.34 -30.08
N GLY A 90 17.19 11.18 -29.72
CA GLY A 90 17.65 10.08 -28.86
C GLY A 90 17.05 10.14 -27.46
N PHE A 91 16.99 11.33 -26.85
CA PHE A 91 16.33 11.51 -25.57
C PHE A 91 14.83 11.27 -25.65
N GLN A 92 14.15 11.77 -26.69
CA GLN A 92 12.70 11.55 -26.86
C GLN A 92 12.35 10.07 -27.03
N ALA A 93 13.13 9.34 -27.83
CA ALA A 93 12.96 7.89 -28.00
C ALA A 93 13.16 7.13 -26.68
N TRP A 94 14.23 7.46 -25.94
CA TRP A 94 14.50 6.85 -24.64
C TRP A 94 13.43 7.20 -23.59
N SER A 95 12.97 8.46 -23.54
CA SER A 95 11.90 8.92 -22.63
C SER A 95 10.58 8.17 -22.89
N LYS A 96 10.26 7.89 -24.15
CA LYS A 96 9.10 7.09 -24.54
C LYS A 96 9.27 5.64 -24.07
N GLN A 97 10.39 5.01 -24.40
CA GLN A 97 10.70 3.64 -23.97
C GLN A 97 10.63 3.47 -22.45
N GLN A 98 11.18 4.41 -21.69
CA GLN A 98 11.14 4.37 -20.23
C GLN A 98 9.71 4.51 -19.72
N SER A 99 8.92 5.42 -20.28
CA SER A 99 7.51 5.58 -19.89
C SER A 99 6.70 4.32 -20.16
N ASP A 100 6.88 3.70 -21.34
CA ASP A 100 6.21 2.46 -21.71
C ASP A 100 6.60 1.31 -20.76
N TYR A 101 7.89 1.19 -20.44
CA TYR A 101 8.41 0.22 -19.48
C TYR A 101 7.78 0.41 -18.10
N LEU A 102 7.81 1.63 -17.56
CA LEU A 102 7.28 1.93 -16.23
C LEU A 102 5.77 1.68 -16.13
N ASN A 103 5.01 1.90 -17.21
CA ASN A 103 3.57 1.65 -17.24
C ASN A 103 3.23 0.15 -17.29
N GLN A 104 4.10 -0.67 -17.87
CA GLN A 104 3.89 -2.11 -18.01
C GLN A 104 4.49 -2.91 -16.85
N HIS A 105 5.44 -2.33 -16.12
CA HIS A 105 6.21 -3.05 -15.12
C HIS A 105 5.40 -3.30 -13.84
N ILE A 106 5.17 -4.58 -13.54
CA ILE A 106 4.54 -5.02 -12.29
C ILE A 106 5.64 -5.10 -11.20
N PRO A 107 5.51 -4.39 -10.06
CA PRO A 107 6.50 -4.47 -9.00
C PRO A 107 6.61 -5.90 -8.43
N PRO A 108 7.78 -6.29 -7.87
CA PRO A 108 7.95 -7.59 -7.22
C PRO A 108 6.82 -7.92 -6.24
N LEU A 109 6.36 -9.18 -6.26
CA LEU A 109 5.21 -9.64 -5.47
C LEU A 109 5.35 -9.32 -3.97
N GLU A 110 6.55 -9.46 -3.41
CA GLU A 110 6.84 -9.21 -2.00
C GLU A 110 6.56 -7.74 -1.60
N LEU A 111 6.81 -6.79 -2.51
CA LEU A 111 6.53 -5.38 -2.26
C LEU A 111 5.04 -5.07 -2.38
N SER A 112 4.34 -5.73 -3.31
CA SER A 112 2.89 -5.65 -3.43
C SER A 112 2.18 -6.26 -2.22
N LEU A 113 2.71 -7.36 -1.66
CA LEU A 113 2.18 -7.94 -0.43
C LEU A 113 2.40 -7.00 0.76
N ARG A 114 3.59 -6.41 0.89
CA ARG A 114 3.91 -5.52 2.01
C ARG A 114 3.02 -4.27 2.07
N THR A 115 2.57 -3.76 0.92
CA THR A 115 1.64 -2.62 0.86
C THR A 115 0.19 -3.02 1.14
N VAL A 116 -0.21 -4.23 0.79
CA VAL A 116 -1.62 -4.67 0.90
C VAL A 116 -1.92 -5.35 2.24
N VAL A 117 -0.93 -5.98 2.89
CA VAL A 117 -1.09 -6.67 4.17
C VAL A 117 -1.77 -5.81 5.25
N PRO A 118 -1.37 -4.55 5.51
CA PRO A 118 -2.03 -3.73 6.52
C PRO A 118 -3.53 -3.55 6.26
N THR A 119 -3.91 -3.32 4.99
CA THR A 119 -5.33 -3.17 4.61
C THR A 119 -6.10 -4.48 4.75
N ILE A 120 -5.47 -5.63 4.49
CA ILE A 120 -6.09 -6.93 4.71
C ILE A 120 -6.29 -7.16 6.21
N THR A 121 -5.27 -6.89 7.03
CA THR A 121 -5.35 -7.02 8.49
C THR A 121 -6.47 -6.17 9.06
N ASP A 122 -6.55 -4.89 8.69
CA ASP A 122 -7.63 -3.98 9.13
C ASP A 122 -9.02 -4.51 8.76
N LYS A 123 -9.18 -5.06 7.55
CA LYS A 123 -10.45 -5.64 7.11
C LYS A 123 -10.80 -6.90 7.89
N LEU A 124 -9.83 -7.78 8.13
CA LEU A 124 -10.03 -9.00 8.92
C LEU A 124 -10.39 -8.68 10.37
N GLU A 125 -9.74 -7.69 10.97
CA GLU A 125 -10.08 -7.23 12.32
C GLU A 125 -11.51 -6.67 12.38
N ARG A 126 -11.92 -5.86 11.40
CA ARG A 126 -13.29 -5.35 11.34
C ARG A 126 -14.32 -6.46 11.18
N LEU A 127 -14.05 -7.47 10.34
CA LEU A 127 -14.92 -8.63 10.18
C LEU A 127 -15.05 -9.43 11.48
N SER A 128 -13.93 -9.64 12.17
CA SER A 128 -13.90 -10.30 13.48
C SER A 128 -14.74 -9.53 14.52
N GLN A 129 -14.55 -8.21 14.61
CA GLN A 129 -15.33 -7.35 15.51
C GLN A 129 -16.83 -7.39 15.16
N GLN A 130 -17.18 -7.34 13.88
CA GLN A 130 -18.57 -7.42 13.42
C GLN A 130 -19.20 -8.77 13.79
N GLN A 131 -18.46 -9.88 13.68
CA GLN A 131 -18.94 -11.21 14.07
C GLN A 131 -19.25 -11.28 15.57
N VAL A 132 -18.42 -10.68 16.42
CA VAL A 132 -18.65 -10.60 17.88
C VAL A 132 -19.93 -9.80 18.17
N VAL A 133 -20.14 -8.66 17.50
CA VAL A 133 -21.35 -7.84 17.68
C VAL A 133 -22.60 -8.61 17.27
N ILE A 134 -22.56 -9.32 16.14
CA ILE A 134 -23.68 -10.14 15.66
C ILE A 134 -24.00 -11.24 16.68
N GLN A 135 -22.99 -11.94 17.19
CA GLN A 135 -23.21 -12.98 18.21
C GLN A 135 -23.83 -12.42 19.48
N GLN A 136 -23.34 -11.29 19.98
CA GLN A 136 -23.93 -10.63 21.16
C GLN A 136 -25.38 -10.22 20.95
N GLN A 137 -25.73 -9.70 19.76
CA GLN A 137 -27.10 -9.36 19.43
C GLN A 137 -28.01 -10.60 19.39
N LEU A 138 -27.53 -11.70 18.79
CA LEU A 138 -28.28 -12.95 18.74
C LEU A 138 -28.54 -13.51 20.14
N THR A 139 -27.54 -13.52 21.02
CA THR A 139 -27.71 -13.97 22.41
C THR A 139 -28.73 -13.11 23.16
N ARG A 140 -28.64 -11.77 23.05
CA ARG A 140 -29.62 -10.87 23.69
C ARG A 140 -31.04 -11.08 23.15
N MET A 141 -31.19 -11.35 21.86
CA MET A 141 -32.49 -11.65 21.26
C MET A 141 -33.06 -12.98 21.75
N GLN A 142 -32.22 -13.99 21.96
CA GLN A 142 -32.63 -15.28 22.54
C GLN A 142 -33.08 -15.11 23.99
N GLU A 143 -32.27 -14.43 24.83
CA GLU A 143 -32.61 -14.15 26.22
C GLU A 143 -33.92 -13.34 26.35
N SER A 144 -34.13 -12.35 25.47
CA SER A 144 -35.37 -11.57 25.45
C SER A 144 -36.58 -12.41 25.02
N LYS A 145 -36.42 -13.37 24.09
CA LYS A 145 -37.49 -14.27 23.69
C LYS A 145 -37.83 -15.23 24.83
N GLU A 146 -36.84 -15.87 25.43
CA GLU A 146 -37.02 -16.77 26.56
C GLU A 146 -37.72 -16.06 27.74
N GLY A 147 -37.29 -14.84 28.06
CA GLY A 147 -37.95 -14.03 29.09
C GLY A 147 -39.41 -13.68 28.76
N SER A 148 -39.72 -13.37 27.50
CA SER A 148 -41.10 -13.10 27.06
C SER A 148 -41.99 -14.34 27.07
N GLU A 149 -41.45 -15.50 26.71
CA GLU A 149 -42.16 -16.79 26.75
C GLU A 149 -42.45 -17.21 28.19
N GLU A 150 -41.47 -17.06 29.09
CA GLU A 150 -41.64 -17.33 30.52
C GLU A 150 -42.69 -16.42 31.17
N LEU A 151 -42.68 -15.12 30.84
CA LEU A 151 -43.71 -14.18 31.30
C LEU A 151 -45.11 -14.56 30.80
N SER A 152 -45.22 -15.03 29.56
CA SER A 152 -46.49 -15.49 29.00
C SER A 152 -46.99 -16.74 29.72
N ARG A 153 -46.12 -17.72 29.99
CA ARG A 153 -46.48 -18.92 30.77
C ARG A 153 -46.97 -18.58 32.17
N ARG A 154 -46.26 -17.71 32.90
CA ARG A 154 -46.66 -17.29 34.24
C ARG A 154 -48.01 -16.58 34.25
N ARG A 155 -48.28 -15.77 33.23
CA ARG A 155 -49.57 -15.11 33.06
C ARG A 155 -50.69 -16.14 32.83
N ASP A 156 -50.47 -17.10 31.95
CA ASP A 156 -51.46 -18.16 31.64
C ASP A 156 -51.74 -19.03 32.87
N GLU A 157 -50.70 -19.40 33.63
CA GLU A 157 -50.84 -20.12 34.91
C GLU A 157 -51.69 -19.34 35.92
N ALA A 158 -51.41 -18.04 36.11
CA ALA A 158 -52.17 -17.21 37.04
C ALA A 158 -53.66 -17.13 36.67
N ILE A 159 -53.97 -17.00 35.37
CA ILE A 159 -55.35 -16.99 34.87
C ILE A 159 -56.04 -18.32 35.18
N MET A 160 -55.35 -19.45 34.96
CA MET A 160 -55.91 -20.78 35.26
C MET A 160 -56.21 -20.96 36.74
N TYR A 161 -55.32 -20.50 37.63
CA TYR A 161 -55.56 -20.54 39.08
C TYR A 161 -56.80 -19.71 39.48
N GLU A 162 -57.01 -18.53 38.88
CA GLU A 162 -58.20 -17.73 39.14
C GLU A 162 -59.49 -18.40 38.65
N ILE A 163 -59.48 -18.99 37.46
CA ILE A 163 -60.63 -19.73 36.91
C ILE A 163 -60.97 -20.93 37.81
N GLN A 164 -59.96 -21.66 38.29
CA GLN A 164 -60.18 -22.79 39.17
C GLN A 164 -60.76 -22.34 40.51
N ARG A 165 -60.24 -21.26 41.12
CA ARG A 165 -60.80 -20.68 42.34
C ARG A 165 -62.24 -20.21 42.16
N HIS A 166 -62.55 -19.57 41.03
CA HIS A 166 -63.91 -19.12 40.73
C HIS A 166 -64.87 -20.31 40.56
N SER A 167 -64.47 -21.35 39.84
CA SER A 167 -65.30 -22.55 39.69
C SER A 167 -65.52 -23.29 41.01
N GLU A 168 -64.50 -23.39 41.86
CA GLU A 168 -64.64 -23.97 43.21
C GLU A 168 -65.57 -23.16 44.12
N THR A 169 -65.47 -21.83 44.08
CA THR A 169 -66.38 -20.95 44.85
C THR A 169 -67.81 -21.05 44.37
N MET A 170 -68.04 -21.04 43.05
CA MET A 170 -69.38 -21.26 42.47
C MET A 170 -69.95 -22.62 42.83
N ARG A 171 -69.12 -23.68 42.82
CA ARG A 171 -69.53 -25.02 43.23
C ARG A 171 -69.95 -25.07 44.70
N ARG A 172 -69.22 -24.39 45.60
CA ARG A 172 -69.58 -24.31 47.02
C ARG A 172 -70.89 -23.57 47.27
N LEU A 173 -71.16 -22.52 46.49
CA LEU A 173 -72.41 -21.75 46.57
C LEU A 173 -73.63 -22.57 46.10
N GLN A 174 -73.46 -23.47 45.12
CA GLN A 174 -74.54 -24.35 44.63
C GLN A 174 -74.84 -25.53 45.57
N THR A 175 -73.92 -25.89 46.45
CA THR A 175 -74.08 -27.00 47.41
C THR A 175 -74.40 -26.54 48.84
N ALA A 176 -74.61 -25.24 49.06
CA ALA A 176 -75.05 -24.72 50.36
C ALA A 176 -76.58 -24.92 50.49
N PRO A 177 -77.05 -25.57 51.57
CA PRO A 177 -78.47 -25.88 51.79
C PRO A 177 -79.32 -24.64 52.09
#